data_AF-A0A1F6VML4-F1
#
_entry.id   AF-A0A1F6VML4-F1
#
_cell.length_a   1.000
_cell.length_b   1.000
_cell.length_c   1.000
_cell.angle_alpha   90.00
_cell.angle_beta   90.00
_cell.angle_gamma   90.00
#
_symmetry.space_group_name_H-M   'P 1'
#
loop_
_entity.id
_entity.type
_entity.pdbx_description
1 polymer ?
#
loop_
_entity_poly.entity_id
_entity_poly.type
_entity_poly.pdbx_seq_one_letter_code
_entity_poly.pdbx_strand_id
1 'polypeptide(L)'
;MEFEKVKQDILGKEYSLSIAYVSEKKSREINKKYRNIDKPTNVLSFALRKNMGELILCKSVIKKELKKFDRTFEQLLGFLVIHGMLHLKGMQHSSRMEVAEDKYDQKYFYRNRHRVHHNKSHRGGIFKRRKKS
;
A
#
# COMPACT_ATOMS: atom_id res chain seq x y z
N MET A 1 -12.78 -8.73 -0.78
CA MET A 1 -12.06 -7.77 0.08
C MET A 1 -12.93 -6.54 0.22
N GLU A 2 -13.40 -6.25 1.43
CA GLU A 2 -14.37 -5.20 1.67
C GLU A 2 -13.65 -3.94 2.17
N PHE A 3 -13.33 -3.02 1.26
CA PHE A 3 -12.65 -1.76 1.61
C PHE A 3 -13.56 -0.74 2.29
N GLU A 4 -14.86 -0.98 2.35
CA GLU A 4 -15.83 -0.05 2.91
C GLU A 4 -15.57 0.24 4.39
N LYS A 5 -15.33 -0.80 5.19
CA LYS A 5 -14.98 -0.65 6.62
C LYS A 5 -13.67 0.13 6.81
N VAL A 6 -12.68 -0.12 5.95
CA VAL A 6 -11.39 0.58 5.99
C VAL A 6 -11.56 2.06 5.63
N LYS A 7 -12.32 2.35 4.56
CA LYS A 7 -12.67 3.70 4.14
C LYS A 7 -13.38 4.46 5.25
N GLN A 8 -14.41 3.86 5.86
CA GLN A 8 -15.16 4.51 6.94
C GLN A 8 -14.27 4.86 8.14
N ASP A 9 -13.33 4.00 8.48
CA ASP A 9 -12.40 4.21 9.59
C ASP A 9 -11.30 5.24 9.32
N ILE A 10 -10.81 5.31 8.09
CA ILE A 10 -9.72 6.23 7.71
C ILE A 10 -10.28 7.59 7.31
N LEU A 11 -11.25 7.59 6.38
CA LEU A 11 -11.76 8.77 5.68
C LEU A 11 -13.14 9.24 6.19
N GLY A 12 -13.89 8.39 6.89
CA GLY A 12 -15.23 8.69 7.39
C GLY A 12 -16.36 8.12 6.52
N LYS A 13 -17.57 8.06 7.09
CA LYS A 13 -18.77 7.48 6.43
C LYS A 13 -19.17 8.25 5.17
N GLU A 14 -19.18 9.57 5.26
CA GLU A 14 -19.58 10.49 4.18
C GLU A 14 -18.54 10.65 3.06
N TYR A 15 -17.36 10.03 3.19
CA TYR A 15 -16.33 10.14 2.17
C TYR A 15 -16.65 9.23 0.97
N SER A 16 -16.69 9.79 -0.23
CA SER A 16 -16.84 9.05 -1.49
C SER A 16 -15.47 8.69 -2.06
N LEU A 17 -15.19 7.39 -2.20
CA LEU A 17 -13.92 6.89 -2.71
C LEU A 17 -14.13 6.07 -3.98
N SER A 18 -13.50 6.51 -5.08
CA SER A 18 -13.35 5.72 -6.30
C SER A 18 -12.05 4.92 -6.24
N ILE A 19 -12.07 3.68 -6.72
CA ILE A 19 -10.86 2.87 -6.94
C ILE A 19 -10.91 2.33 -8.37
N ALA A 20 -9.94 2.73 -9.19
CA ALA A 20 -9.85 2.35 -10.59
C ALA A 20 -8.57 1.54 -10.85
N TYR A 21 -8.66 0.52 -11.70
CA TYR A 21 -7.50 -0.19 -12.22
C TYR A 21 -7.13 0.30 -13.60
N VAL A 22 -5.83 0.51 -13.83
CA VAL A 22 -5.30 1.00 -15.10
C VAL A 22 -4.12 0.18 -15.59
N SER A 23 -3.83 0.28 -16.90
CA SER A 23 -2.64 -0.31 -17.52
C SER A 23 -1.35 0.42 -17.10
N GLU A 24 -0.18 -0.19 -17.31
CA GLU A 24 1.11 0.47 -17.03
C GLU A 24 1.30 1.74 -17.87
N LYS A 25 0.90 1.70 -19.14
CA LYS A 25 0.94 2.86 -20.02
C LYS A 25 0.14 4.01 -19.42
N LYS A 26 -1.09 3.74 -18.98
CA LYS A 26 -1.95 4.76 -18.40
C LYS A 26 -1.45 5.25 -17.03
N SER A 27 -0.96 4.35 -16.18
CA SER A 27 -0.32 4.70 -14.90
C SER A 27 0.89 5.63 -15.13
N ARG A 28 1.75 5.31 -16.09
CA ARG A 28 2.91 6.15 -16.49
C ARG A 28 2.48 7.53 -16.99
N GLU A 29 1.49 7.59 -17.88
CA GLU A 29 0.94 8.87 -18.39
C GLU A 29 0.45 9.76 -17.26
N ILE A 30 -0.34 9.20 -16.33
CA ILE A 30 -0.90 9.93 -15.19
C ILE A 30 0.23 10.37 -14.24
N ASN A 31 1.17 9.47 -13.92
CA ASN A 31 2.30 9.78 -13.02
C ASN A 31 3.20 10.89 -13.60
N LYS A 32 3.44 10.87 -14.92
CA LYS A 32 4.15 11.94 -15.62
C LYS A 32 3.38 13.26 -15.53
N LYS A 33 2.07 13.24 -15.83
CA LYS A 33 1.23 14.45 -15.84
C LYS A 33 1.15 15.14 -14.48
N TYR A 34 0.96 14.38 -13.40
CA TYR A 34 0.66 14.96 -12.09
C TYR A 34 1.85 15.01 -11.12
N ARG A 35 2.90 14.21 -11.34
CA ARG A 35 4.10 14.17 -10.47
C ARG A 35 5.40 14.46 -11.22
N ASN A 36 5.35 14.71 -12.53
CA ASN A 36 6.52 14.84 -13.41
C ASN A 36 7.47 13.62 -13.36
N ILE A 37 6.91 12.42 -13.14
CA ILE A 37 7.67 11.18 -13.01
C ILE A 37 7.31 10.24 -14.16
N ASP A 38 8.23 10.08 -15.10
CA ASP A 38 8.01 9.29 -16.33
C ASP A 38 8.23 7.77 -16.15
N LYS A 39 7.54 7.19 -15.16
CA LYS A 39 7.51 5.73 -14.91
C LYS A 39 6.13 5.30 -14.40
N PRO A 40 5.69 4.07 -14.69
CA PRO A 40 4.47 3.54 -14.07
C PRO A 40 4.67 3.41 -12.55
N THR A 41 3.56 3.49 -11.80
CA THR A 41 3.56 3.32 -10.34
C THR A 41 2.38 2.43 -9.91
N ASN A 42 2.46 1.91 -8.68
CA ASN A 42 1.53 0.95 -8.10
C ASN A 42 0.20 1.60 -7.71
N VAL A 43 0.24 2.78 -7.09
CA VAL A 43 -0.91 3.56 -6.63
C VAL A 43 -0.67 5.06 -6.84
N LEU A 44 -1.73 5.78 -7.24
CA LEU A 44 -1.81 7.23 -7.21
C LEU A 44 -3.08 7.64 -6.47
N SER A 45 -2.98 8.63 -5.60
CA SER A 45 -4.11 9.17 -4.83
C SER A 45 -4.44 10.58 -5.30
N PHE A 46 -5.70 10.83 -5.63
CA PHE A 46 -6.21 12.13 -6.05
C PHE A 46 -7.32 12.60 -5.12
N ALA A 47 -7.06 13.67 -4.36
CA ALA A 47 -8.10 14.36 -3.62
C ALA A 47 -8.86 15.27 -4.59
N LEU A 48 -10.12 14.93 -4.90
CA LEU A 48 -10.94 15.65 -5.88
C LEU A 48 -11.72 16.79 -5.23
N ARG A 49 -12.29 16.53 -4.04
CA ARG A 49 -13.01 17.49 -3.19
C ARG A 49 -12.80 17.12 -1.71
N LYS A 50 -13.27 17.95 -0.78
CA LYS A 50 -13.12 17.75 0.68
C LYS A 50 -13.43 16.32 1.14
N ASN A 51 -14.50 15.72 0.63
CA ASN A 51 -14.94 14.35 0.98
C ASN A 51 -14.99 13.42 -0.25
N MET A 52 -14.19 13.68 -1.28
CA MET A 52 -14.16 12.86 -2.49
C MET A 52 -12.74 12.64 -2.98
N GLY A 53 -12.39 11.39 -3.23
CA GLY A 53 -11.07 11.02 -3.73
C GLY A 53 -11.10 9.81 -4.65
N GLU A 54 -10.00 9.64 -5.37
CA GLU A 54 -9.80 8.52 -6.28
C GLU A 54 -8.43 7.88 -6.07
N LEU A 55 -8.42 6.55 -6.03
CA LEU A 55 -7.20 5.73 -6.07
C LEU A 55 -7.08 5.08 -7.44
N ILE A 56 -5.96 5.33 -8.11
CA ILE A 56 -5.63 4.70 -9.39
C ILE A 56 -4.56 3.64 -9.12
N LEU A 57 -4.90 2.38 -9.37
CA LEU A 57 -4.05 1.21 -9.10
C LEU A 57 -3.59 0.55 -10.39
N CYS A 58 -2.33 0.12 -10.44
CA CYS A 58 -1.79 -0.62 -11.57
C CYS A 58 -1.45 -2.06 -11.19
N LYS A 59 -2.37 -3.01 -11.50
CA LYS A 59 -2.22 -4.43 -11.10
C LYS A 59 -0.90 -5.05 -11.52
N SER A 60 -0.42 -4.75 -12.73
CA SER A 60 0.81 -5.35 -13.23
C SER A 60 2.05 -4.81 -12.51
N VAL A 61 2.08 -3.52 -12.15
CA VAL A 61 3.14 -2.94 -11.30
C VAL A 61 3.10 -3.57 -9.91
N ILE A 62 1.92 -3.68 -9.30
CA ILE A 62 1.73 -4.33 -8.00
C ILE A 62 2.25 -5.78 -8.05
N LYS A 63 1.91 -6.55 -9.08
CA LYS A 63 2.41 -7.93 -9.27
C LYS A 63 3.93 -8.00 -9.46
N LYS A 64 4.54 -7.03 -10.14
CA LYS A 64 6.01 -6.95 -10.30
C LYS A 64 6.69 -6.66 -8.96
N GLU A 65 6.11 -5.76 -8.18
CA GLU A 65 6.61 -5.40 -6.84
C GLU A 65 6.39 -6.50 -5.81
N LEU A 66 5.35 -7.33 -5.97
CA LEU A 66 5.09 -8.47 -5.11
C LEU A 66 6.32 -9.37 -4.94
N LYS A 67 7.16 -9.53 -5.97
CA LYS A 67 8.40 -10.31 -5.90
C LYS A 67 9.45 -9.75 -4.93
N LYS A 68 9.30 -8.49 -4.51
CA LYS A 68 10.21 -7.77 -3.60
C LYS A 68 9.70 -7.77 -2.15
N PHE A 69 8.45 -8.19 -1.94
CA PHE A 69 7.80 -8.18 -0.63
C PHE A 69 7.35 -9.59 -0.26
N ASP A 70 7.58 -9.99 0.99
CA ASP A 70 7.03 -11.25 1.52
C ASP A 70 5.54 -11.07 1.90
N ARG A 71 4.71 -10.79 0.89
CA ARG A 71 3.27 -10.55 1.02
C ARG A 71 2.52 -11.24 -0.12
N THR A 72 1.26 -11.62 0.12
CA THR A 72 0.35 -12.02 -0.96
C THR A 72 -0.13 -10.79 -1.74
N PHE A 73 -0.67 -11.01 -2.94
CA PHE A 73 -1.20 -9.92 -3.75
C PHE A 73 -2.27 -9.13 -3.00
N GLU A 74 -3.14 -9.80 -2.27
CA GLU A 74 -4.22 -9.22 -1.46
C GLU A 74 -3.67 -8.38 -0.31
N GLN A 75 -2.59 -8.85 0.34
CA GLN A 75 -1.94 -8.12 1.43
C GLN A 75 -1.26 -6.84 0.92
N LEU A 76 -0.53 -6.92 -0.20
CA LEU A 76 0.10 -5.75 -0.80
C LEU A 76 -0.96 -4.77 -1.32
N LEU A 77 -2.02 -5.26 -1.97
CA LEU A 77 -3.14 -4.45 -2.43
C LEU A 77 -3.85 -3.77 -1.26
N GLY A 78 -4.12 -4.49 -0.17
CA GLY A 78 -4.72 -3.94 1.05
C GLY A 78 -3.89 -2.82 1.66
N PHE A 79 -2.58 -3.05 1.78
CA PHE A 79 -1.63 -2.03 2.23
C PHE A 79 -1.63 -0.80 1.33
N LEU A 80 -1.58 -0.96 0.00
CA LEU A 80 -1.59 0.16 -0.95
C LEU A 80 -2.88 0.97 -0.91
N VAL A 81 -4.02 0.32 -0.64
CA VAL A 81 -5.30 1.01 -0.47
C VAL A 81 -5.32 1.80 0.85
N ILE A 82 -4.83 1.23 1.95
CA ILE A 82 -4.66 1.96 3.22
C ILE A 82 -3.74 3.17 3.00
N HIS A 83 -2.57 2.95 2.40
CA HIS A 83 -1.60 3.99 2.07
C HIS A 83 -2.26 5.12 1.27
N GLY A 84 -2.99 4.74 0.22
CA GLY A 84 -3.70 5.68 -0.63
C GLY A 84 -4.75 6.51 0.13
N MET A 85 -5.54 5.87 1.00
CA MET A 85 -6.53 6.54 1.84
C MET A 85 -5.89 7.48 2.88
N LEU A 86 -4.73 7.13 3.45
CA LEU A 86 -4.03 8.00 4.40
C LEU A 86 -3.52 9.29 3.72
N HIS A 87 -3.04 9.21 2.48
CA HIS A 87 -2.74 10.39 1.67
C HIS A 87 -3.99 11.24 1.41
N LEU A 88 -5.12 10.61 1.09
CA LEU A 88 -6.39 11.33 0.91
C LEU A 88 -6.90 12.00 2.19
N LYS A 89 -6.53 11.49 3.37
CA LYS A 89 -6.76 12.12 4.67
C LYS A 89 -5.85 13.34 4.92
N GLY A 90 -4.90 13.60 4.04
CA GLY A 90 -3.94 14.70 4.15
C GLY A 90 -2.65 14.33 4.89
N MET A 91 -2.41 13.04 5.17
CA MET A 91 -1.14 12.60 5.76
C MET A 91 -0.05 12.60 4.70
N GLN A 92 1.10 13.18 5.03
CA GLN A 92 2.30 13.10 4.20
C GLN A 92 3.15 11.91 4.64
N HIS A 93 4.03 11.43 3.75
CA HIS A 93 5.03 10.40 4.08
C HIS A 93 5.85 10.86 5.29
N SER A 94 5.54 10.29 6.45
CA SER A 94 6.05 10.66 7.76
C SER A 94 5.95 9.47 8.70
N SER A 95 6.75 9.46 9.77
CA SER A 95 6.69 8.41 10.80
C SER A 95 5.28 8.24 11.38
N ARG A 96 4.50 9.32 11.47
CA ARG A 96 3.10 9.27 11.91
C ARG A 96 2.22 8.51 10.91
N MET A 97 2.48 8.65 9.61
CA MET A 97 1.78 7.90 8.56
C MET A 97 2.15 6.42 8.62
N GLU A 98 3.42 6.08 8.78
CA GLU A 98 3.88 4.70 8.93
C GLU A 98 3.19 3.98 10.11
N VAL A 99 3.11 4.65 11.28
CA VAL A 99 2.38 4.10 12.44
C VAL A 99 0.89 3.88 12.14
N ALA A 100 0.27 4.77 11.37
CA ALA A 100 -1.13 4.61 10.96
C ALA A 100 -1.30 3.47 9.96
N GLU A 101 -0.38 3.31 9.01
CA GLU A 101 -0.35 2.19 8.08
C GLU A 101 -0.29 0.86 8.82
N ASP A 102 0.66 0.71 9.75
CA ASP A 102 0.81 -0.50 10.56
C ASP A 102 -0.46 -0.79 11.37
N LYS A 103 -1.03 0.23 12.01
CA LYS A 103 -2.28 0.10 12.78
C LYS A 103 -3.42 -0.44 11.92
N TYR A 104 -3.64 0.12 10.74
CA TYR A 104 -4.75 -0.28 9.87
C TYR A 104 -4.48 -1.60 9.14
N ASP A 105 -3.22 -1.86 8.74
CA ASP A 105 -2.80 -3.15 8.16
C ASP A 105 -3.02 -4.28 9.18
N GLN A 106 -2.65 -4.04 10.45
CA GLN A 106 -2.90 -4.97 11.55
C GLN A 106 -4.38 -5.21 11.80
N LYS A 107 -5.17 -4.14 11.86
CA LYS A 107 -6.60 -4.22 12.15
C LYS A 107 -7.37 -5.01 11.09
N TYR A 108 -7.04 -4.83 9.80
CA TYR A 108 -7.86 -5.34 8.70
C TYR A 108 -7.26 -6.53 7.94
N PHE A 109 -5.93 -6.65 7.91
CA PHE A 109 -5.26 -7.60 7.03
C PHE A 109 -4.36 -8.60 7.76
N TYR A 110 -3.90 -8.31 8.99
CA TYR A 110 -3.00 -9.19 9.74
C TYR A 110 -3.70 -10.39 10.42
N ARG A 111 -5.02 -10.32 10.66
CA ARG A 111 -5.78 -11.45 11.26
C ARG A 111 -5.90 -12.68 10.36
N ASN A 112 -5.57 -12.59 9.07
CA ASN A 112 -5.55 -13.74 8.14
C ASN A 112 -4.27 -14.61 8.22
N ARG A 113 -3.45 -14.48 9.29
CA ARG A 113 -2.23 -15.27 9.49
C ARG A 113 -2.41 -16.69 10.08
N HIS A 114 -3.63 -17.22 10.21
CA HIS A 114 -3.82 -18.62 10.64
C HIS A 114 -4.36 -19.52 9.51
N ARG A 115 -3.43 -20.02 8.67
CA ARG A 115 -3.30 -21.44 8.23
C ARG A 115 -2.27 -21.55 7.10
N VAL A 116 -1.00 -21.28 7.40
CA VAL A 116 0.09 -22.01 6.75
C VAL A 116 1.04 -22.42 7.86
N HIS A 117 1.03 -23.73 8.16
CA HIS A 117 1.97 -24.34 9.08
C HIS A 117 3.39 -23.99 8.64
N HIS A 118 4.11 -23.20 9.42
CA HIS A 118 5.54 -23.02 9.23
C HIS A 118 6.22 -24.24 9.87
N ASN A 119 6.67 -25.16 9.02
CA ASN A 119 7.53 -26.25 9.47
C ASN A 119 8.88 -25.63 9.87
N LYS A 120 9.20 -25.68 11.16
CA LYS A 120 10.48 -25.21 11.70
C LYS A 120 11.61 -26.04 11.10
N SER A 121 12.55 -25.42 10.37
CA SER A 121 13.91 -25.94 10.31
C SER A 121 14.92 -24.89 9.77
N HIS A 122 16.12 -24.92 10.36
CA HIS A 122 17.40 -24.28 9.97
C HIS A 122 17.61 -22.82 10.41
N ARG A 123 18.14 -22.57 11.62
CA ARG A 123 19.56 -22.58 12.07
C ARG A 123 20.50 -21.67 11.27
N GLY A 124 21.05 -20.66 11.97
CA GLY A 124 22.48 -20.32 11.98
C GLY A 124 22.91 -19.12 11.15
N GLY A 125 23.68 -18.20 11.75
CA GLY A 125 24.49 -17.24 10.97
C GLY A 125 24.89 -15.94 11.67
N ILE A 126 25.91 -16.00 12.50
CA ILE A 126 26.60 -14.87 13.13
C ILE A 126 27.35 -14.04 12.07
N PHE A 127 27.23 -12.71 12.06
CA PHE A 127 28.17 -11.83 11.35
C PHE A 127 28.81 -10.80 12.29
N LYS A 128 30.10 -11.01 12.56
CA LYS A 128 31.04 -10.10 13.24
C LYS A 128 31.25 -8.83 12.41
N ARG A 129 31.10 -7.66 13.03
CA ARG A 129 31.63 -6.37 12.52
C ARG A 129 33.14 -6.36 12.67
N ARG A 130 33.84 -5.93 11.61
CA ARG A 130 35.27 -5.67 11.58
C ARG A 130 35.47 -4.31 10.90
N LYS A 131 36.07 -3.34 11.59
CA LYS A 131 36.73 -2.18 10.96
C LYS A 131 38.08 -1.95 11.66
N LYS A 132 39.15 -2.24 10.90
CA LYS A 132 40.46 -1.58 10.96
C LYS A 132 40.27 -0.17 10.33
N SER A 133 41.01 0.89 10.61
CA SER A 133 42.28 1.17 11.28
C SER A 133 42.16 2.52 11.97
#